data_AF-A0A1B6EFL6-F1
#
_entry.id   AF-A0A1B6EFL6-F1
#
_cell.length_a   1.000
_cell.length_b   1.000
_cell.length_c   1.000
_cell.angle_alpha   90.00
_cell.angle_beta   90.00
_cell.angle_gamma   90.00
#
_symmetry.space_group_name_H-M   'P 1'
#
loop_
_entity.id
_entity.type
_entity.pdbx_description
1 polymer ?
#
loop_
_entity_poly.entity_id
_entity_poly.type
_entity_poly.pdbx_seq_one_letter_code
_entity_poly.pdbx_strand_id
1 'polypeptide(L)'
;MDGAPFVTQCPISPGNSFRYKFLAFPHGTHMWHGHVGFQESDGLFGSFVIRRNEPAHIKSLYDFDLPEHTMTVWHWYNETNEDILPKILHKNGSVFGYGFLINDKAAFKTFYKNNEQFSTPRAKFTVAKGNRYRFRVISNGAIYCPFQMSIDNHHMNVISSDTTAFEPVLAESLILNAGERFSFILEAKQTEGCYWIRFRGTGDCGPKKSSVHSEAYLCYEGFD
;
A
#
# COMPACT_ATOMS: atom_id res chain seq x y z
N MET A 1 1.80 -12.65 20.94
CA MET A 1 2.71 -13.55 20.21
C MET A 1 3.07 -12.85 18.92
N ASP A 2 4.36 -12.76 18.63
CA ASP A 2 4.92 -11.86 17.61
C ASP A 2 5.00 -12.48 16.21
N GLY A 3 5.29 -13.78 16.11
CA GLY A 3 5.28 -14.50 14.83
C GLY A 3 6.61 -14.49 14.08
N ALA A 4 7.69 -14.02 14.70
CA ALA A 4 9.05 -14.08 14.16
C ALA A 4 9.69 -15.47 14.37
N PRO A 5 9.88 -16.28 13.31
CA PRO A 5 10.51 -17.59 13.41
C PRO A 5 11.97 -17.48 13.87
N PHE A 6 12.43 -18.47 14.62
CA PHE A 6 13.78 -18.51 15.22
C PHE A 6 14.05 -17.44 16.29
N VAL A 7 13.07 -16.58 16.59
CA VAL A 7 13.11 -15.61 17.69
C VAL A 7 12.02 -15.90 18.71
N THR A 8 10.75 -15.90 18.28
CA THR A 8 9.58 -16.06 19.17
C THR A 8 8.84 -17.37 18.99
N GLN A 9 9.12 -18.10 17.90
CA GLN A 9 8.55 -19.43 17.63
C GLN A 9 9.37 -20.21 16.59
N CYS A 10 9.06 -21.49 16.40
CA CYS A 10 9.48 -22.24 15.21
C CYS A 10 8.57 -21.92 14.00
N PRO A 11 9.05 -22.07 12.75
CA PRO A 11 8.19 -22.03 11.58
C PRO A 11 7.05 -23.05 11.66
N ILE A 12 5.87 -22.69 11.15
CA ILE A 12 4.72 -23.61 11.08
C ILE A 12 4.94 -24.53 9.88
N SER A 13 5.19 -25.82 10.12
CA SER A 13 5.43 -26.78 9.03
C SER A 13 4.16 -27.03 8.19
N PRO A 14 4.29 -27.40 6.90
CA PRO A 14 3.14 -27.72 6.05
C PRO A 14 2.18 -28.72 6.70
N GLY A 15 0.87 -28.48 6.57
CA GLY A 15 -0.17 -29.31 7.18
C GLY A 15 -0.44 -29.06 8.66
N ASN A 16 0.36 -28.23 9.34
CA ASN A 16 0.13 -27.84 10.72
C ASN A 16 -0.58 -26.48 10.84
N SER A 17 -1.06 -26.18 12.05
CA SER A 17 -1.70 -24.91 12.37
C SER A 17 -1.14 -24.33 13.66
N PHE A 18 -1.19 -23.01 13.77
CA PHE A 18 -0.84 -22.29 14.98
C PHE A 18 -1.86 -21.17 15.21
N ARG A 19 -2.27 -20.97 16.46
CA ARG A 19 -3.23 -19.93 16.83
C ARG A 19 -2.50 -18.75 17.46
N TYR A 20 -2.42 -17.64 16.73
CA TYR A 20 -1.99 -16.36 17.28
C TYR A 20 -3.10 -15.75 18.15
N LYS A 21 -2.81 -15.56 19.44
CA LYS A 21 -3.69 -14.85 20.39
C LYS A 21 -2.94 -13.64 20.94
N PHE A 22 -3.49 -12.46 20.72
CA PHE A 22 -2.93 -11.19 21.19
C PHE A 22 -4.06 -10.19 21.44
N LEU A 23 -3.76 -9.14 22.20
CA LEU A 23 -4.67 -8.01 22.37
C LEU A 23 -4.53 -7.09 21.15
N ALA A 24 -5.64 -6.70 20.54
CA ALA A 24 -5.66 -5.75 19.42
C ALA A 24 -5.34 -4.32 19.91
N PHE A 25 -4.05 -4.06 20.14
CA PHE A 25 -3.54 -2.79 20.63
C PHE A 25 -2.11 -2.57 20.10
N PRO A 26 -1.71 -1.34 19.72
CA PRO A 26 -2.52 -0.10 19.72
C PRO A 26 -3.55 -0.04 18.58
N HIS A 27 -4.55 0.83 18.72
CA HIS A 27 -5.43 1.19 17.60
C HIS A 27 -4.64 1.84 16.45
N GLY A 28 -5.15 1.78 15.22
CA GLY A 28 -4.49 2.38 14.05
C GLY A 28 -4.44 1.45 12.84
N THR A 29 -3.61 1.84 11.86
CA THR A 29 -3.37 1.06 10.65
C THR A 29 -2.13 0.19 10.84
N HIS A 30 -2.33 -1.12 10.78
CA HIS A 30 -1.26 -2.12 10.79
C HIS A 30 -1.33 -2.97 9.53
N MET A 31 -0.39 -3.89 9.43
CA MET A 31 -0.37 -4.97 8.47
C MET A 31 0.08 -6.24 9.17
N TRP A 32 -0.28 -7.39 8.61
CA TRP A 32 0.32 -8.68 8.95
C TRP A 32 1.02 -9.21 7.71
N HIS A 33 2.08 -9.99 7.89
CA HIS A 33 2.78 -10.65 6.80
C HIS A 33 3.50 -11.92 7.23
N GLY A 34 3.86 -12.76 6.27
CA GLY A 34 4.77 -13.88 6.48
C GLY A 34 6.14 -13.37 6.90
N HIS A 35 6.72 -13.96 7.94
CA HIS A 35 8.03 -13.57 8.47
C HIS A 35 9.08 -14.69 8.33
N VAL A 36 8.83 -15.65 7.43
CA VAL A 36 9.80 -16.68 7.01
C VAL A 36 10.31 -16.31 5.62
N GLY A 37 11.62 -16.15 5.46
CA GLY A 37 12.21 -15.83 4.16
C GLY A 37 11.64 -14.53 3.59
N PHE A 38 11.12 -14.60 2.36
CA PHE A 38 10.50 -13.47 1.64
C PHE A 38 9.02 -13.73 1.30
N GLN A 39 8.32 -14.51 2.13
CA GLN A 39 6.93 -14.89 1.91
C GLN A 39 5.99 -13.68 1.78
N GLU A 40 6.26 -12.59 2.51
CA GLU A 40 5.52 -11.33 2.40
C GLU A 40 5.57 -10.74 0.99
N SER A 41 6.68 -10.95 0.28
CA SER A 41 6.87 -10.43 -1.05
C SER A 41 6.34 -11.35 -2.14
N ASP A 42 6.06 -12.62 -1.80
CA ASP A 42 5.37 -13.60 -2.65
C ASP A 42 3.85 -13.60 -2.46
N GLY A 43 3.31 -12.68 -1.64
CA GLY A 43 1.87 -12.48 -1.48
C GLY A 43 1.30 -12.83 -0.11
N LEU A 44 2.11 -13.26 0.85
CA LEU A 44 1.64 -13.59 2.19
C LEU A 44 1.59 -12.35 3.09
N PHE A 45 0.59 -11.48 2.87
CA PHE A 45 0.39 -10.27 3.66
C PHE A 45 -1.09 -9.84 3.67
N GLY A 46 -1.41 -8.86 4.52
CA GLY A 46 -2.70 -8.20 4.48
C GLY A 46 -2.78 -7.00 5.41
N SER A 47 -3.77 -6.15 5.17
CA SER A 47 -4.08 -5.03 6.05
C SER A 47 -4.66 -5.51 7.39
N PHE A 48 -4.34 -4.80 8.46
CA PHE A 48 -4.88 -5.06 9.79
C PHE A 48 -5.23 -3.74 10.47
N VAL A 49 -6.50 -3.35 10.42
CA VAL A 49 -6.96 -2.07 10.97
C VAL A 49 -7.65 -2.29 12.30
N ILE A 50 -7.09 -1.71 13.36
CA ILE A 50 -7.73 -1.69 14.69
C ILE A 50 -8.45 -0.35 14.83
N ARG A 51 -9.77 -0.37 14.76
CA ARG A 51 -10.61 0.82 14.98
C ARG A 51 -10.87 1.04 16.46
N ARG A 52 -11.06 2.31 16.83
CA ARG A 52 -11.59 2.73 18.13
C ARG A 52 -12.60 3.85 17.93
N ASN A 53 -13.30 4.21 19.00
CA ASN A 53 -13.97 5.50 19.04
C ASN A 53 -12.92 6.60 19.11
N GLU A 54 -12.69 7.29 17.99
CA GLU A 54 -11.66 8.33 17.92
C GLU A 54 -12.04 9.55 18.77
N PRO A 55 -11.05 10.24 19.37
CA PRO A 55 -11.27 11.53 20.02
C PRO A 55 -11.98 12.52 19.09
N ALA A 56 -12.78 13.42 19.66
CA ALA A 56 -13.59 14.36 18.89
C ALA A 56 -12.78 15.14 17.84
N HIS A 57 -11.56 15.57 18.17
CA HIS A 57 -10.69 16.32 17.27
C HIS A 57 -10.21 15.52 16.05
N ILE A 58 -10.03 14.20 16.16
CA ILE A 58 -9.69 13.32 15.02
C ILE A 58 -10.95 12.94 14.26
N LYS A 59 -12.02 12.58 14.98
CA LYS A 59 -13.30 12.17 14.39
C LYS A 59 -13.92 13.27 13.53
N SER A 60 -13.74 14.55 13.91
CA SER A 60 -14.25 15.68 13.13
C SER A 60 -13.55 15.91 11.80
N LEU A 61 -12.41 15.26 11.54
CA LEU A 61 -11.62 15.49 10.31
C LEU A 61 -12.22 14.79 9.09
N TYR A 62 -12.99 13.72 9.27
CA TYR A 62 -13.53 12.91 8.17
C TYR A 62 -14.98 12.51 8.41
N ASP A 63 -15.68 12.22 7.32
CA ASP A 63 -17.07 11.75 7.34
C ASP A 63 -17.12 10.22 7.24
N PHE A 64 -16.17 9.61 6.50
CA PHE A 64 -16.11 8.17 6.27
C PHE A 64 -14.71 7.57 6.49
N ASP A 65 -14.65 6.40 7.14
CA ASP A 65 -13.46 5.53 7.29
C ASP A 65 -13.80 4.13 6.77
N LEU A 66 -13.82 3.98 5.44
CA LEU A 66 -14.29 2.77 4.77
C LEU A 66 -13.15 1.76 4.56
N PRO A 67 -13.43 0.44 4.67
CA PRO A 67 -12.46 -0.60 4.29
C PRO A 67 -11.91 -0.43 2.87
N GLU A 68 -12.74 0.02 1.93
CA GLU A 68 -12.42 0.21 0.51
C GLU A 68 -11.38 1.32 0.28
N HIS A 69 -11.21 2.25 1.24
CA HIS A 69 -10.18 3.30 1.21
C HIS A 69 -8.86 2.89 1.86
N THR A 70 -8.66 1.58 2.10
CA THR A 70 -7.37 1.01 2.47
C THR A 70 -6.58 0.64 1.21
N MET A 71 -5.44 1.29 1.00
CA MET A 71 -4.48 1.07 -0.07
C MET A 71 -3.31 0.25 0.46
N THR A 72 -3.12 -0.95 -0.06
CA THR A 72 -1.88 -1.72 0.11
C THR A 72 -1.08 -1.61 -1.18
N VAL A 73 0.13 -1.07 -1.08
CA VAL A 73 1.09 -0.93 -2.17
C VAL A 73 2.11 -2.03 -2.01
N TRP A 74 2.09 -3.01 -2.93
CA TRP A 74 2.97 -4.16 -2.90
C TRP A 74 4.06 -4.01 -3.95
N HIS A 75 5.32 -4.03 -3.51
CA HIS A 75 6.48 -4.12 -4.38
C HIS A 75 6.57 -5.51 -5.01
N TRP A 76 6.30 -5.60 -6.31
CA TRP A 76 6.00 -6.86 -6.98
C TRP A 76 7.12 -7.29 -7.95
N TYR A 77 7.29 -8.60 -8.06
CA TYR A 77 8.25 -9.27 -8.94
C TYR A 77 7.52 -10.24 -9.87
N ASN A 78 8.06 -10.43 -11.07
CA ASN A 78 7.49 -11.32 -12.08
C ASN A 78 7.87 -12.80 -11.90
N GLU A 79 8.66 -13.12 -10.88
CA GLU A 79 9.06 -14.48 -10.48
C GLU A 79 9.01 -14.56 -8.95
N THR A 80 9.17 -15.76 -8.39
CA THR A 80 9.19 -15.93 -6.93
C THR A 80 10.40 -15.23 -6.32
N ASN A 81 10.24 -14.70 -5.11
CA ASN A 81 11.34 -14.01 -4.43
C ASN A 81 12.46 -14.96 -4.03
N GLU A 82 12.16 -16.24 -3.78
CA GLU A 82 13.18 -17.28 -3.56
C GLU A 82 14.12 -17.44 -4.78
N ASP A 83 13.59 -17.24 -5.99
CA ASP A 83 14.38 -17.31 -7.21
C ASP A 83 15.19 -16.05 -7.50
N ILE A 84 14.76 -14.88 -7.00
CA ILE A 84 15.36 -13.59 -7.31
C ILE A 84 16.29 -13.13 -6.17
N LEU A 85 15.74 -12.96 -4.97
CA LEU A 85 16.39 -12.21 -3.89
C LEU A 85 17.65 -12.90 -3.37
N PRO A 86 17.66 -14.20 -3.02
CA PRO A 86 18.87 -14.87 -2.55
C PRO A 86 20.02 -14.78 -3.58
N LYS A 87 19.74 -15.02 -4.86
CA LYS A 87 20.77 -15.02 -5.93
C LYS A 87 21.45 -13.65 -6.07
N ILE A 88 20.69 -12.57 -5.92
CA ILE A 88 21.20 -11.19 -6.06
C ILE A 88 21.89 -10.73 -4.77
N LEU A 89 21.28 -10.97 -3.61
CA LEU A 89 21.81 -10.53 -2.31
C LEU A 89 23.14 -11.23 -1.96
N HIS A 90 23.31 -12.51 -2.33
CA HIS A 90 24.59 -13.21 -2.17
C HIS A 90 25.71 -12.69 -3.07
N LYS A 91 25.39 -11.96 -4.14
CA LYS A 91 26.36 -11.37 -5.08
C LYS A 91 26.53 -9.86 -4.89
N ASN A 92 25.92 -9.29 -3.85
CA ASN A 92 25.90 -7.85 -3.56
C ASN A 92 25.40 -7.02 -4.77
N GLY A 93 24.43 -7.57 -5.52
CA GLY A 93 23.81 -6.89 -6.64
C GLY A 93 22.62 -6.02 -6.22
N SER A 94 22.19 -5.13 -7.10
CA SER A 94 20.94 -4.38 -6.92
C SER A 94 19.74 -5.24 -7.31
N VAL A 95 18.73 -5.28 -6.44
CA VAL A 95 17.43 -5.86 -6.76
C VAL A 95 16.51 -4.75 -7.22
N PHE A 96 15.87 -4.94 -8.37
CA PHE A 96 14.82 -4.06 -8.85
C PHE A 96 13.53 -4.86 -8.99
N GLY A 97 12.45 -4.38 -8.40
CA GLY A 97 11.14 -4.99 -8.63
C GLY A 97 10.61 -4.64 -10.02
N TYR A 98 9.61 -5.41 -10.42
CA TYR A 98 8.92 -5.21 -11.69
C TYR A 98 8.02 -3.97 -11.65
N GLY A 99 7.38 -3.72 -10.51
CA GLY A 99 6.54 -2.55 -10.31
C GLY A 99 5.84 -2.52 -8.96
N PHE A 100 4.83 -1.68 -8.81
CA PHE A 100 3.95 -1.66 -7.65
C PHE A 100 2.55 -2.16 -8.02
N LEU A 101 2.02 -3.09 -7.23
CA LEU A 101 0.59 -3.41 -7.26
C LEU A 101 -0.13 -2.56 -6.23
N ILE A 102 -1.24 -1.95 -6.61
CA ILE A 102 -2.12 -1.22 -5.68
C ILE A 102 -3.35 -2.10 -5.51
N ASN A 103 -3.60 -2.60 -4.30
CA ASN A 103 -4.67 -3.57 -4.02
C ASN A 103 -4.72 -4.68 -5.09
N ASP A 104 -3.57 -5.32 -5.31
CA ASP A 104 -3.35 -6.44 -6.23
C ASP A 104 -3.52 -6.13 -7.73
N LYS A 105 -3.60 -4.84 -8.10
CA LYS A 105 -3.85 -4.40 -9.47
C LYS A 105 -2.75 -3.48 -9.99
N ALA A 106 -2.37 -3.68 -11.25
CA ALA A 106 -1.54 -2.78 -12.03
C ALA A 106 -1.72 -3.07 -13.53
N ALA A 107 -1.23 -2.17 -14.38
CA ALA A 107 -1.35 -2.22 -15.82
C ALA A 107 0.03 -2.16 -16.51
N PHE A 108 0.95 -3.07 -16.13
CA PHE A 108 2.34 -3.04 -16.60
C PHE A 108 2.54 -3.39 -18.08
N LYS A 109 1.60 -4.14 -18.66
CA LYS A 109 1.66 -4.58 -20.05
C LYS A 109 0.39 -4.20 -20.79
N THR A 110 0.61 -3.85 -22.04
CA THR A 110 -0.43 -3.65 -23.04
C THR A 110 -0.59 -4.92 -23.86
N PHE A 111 -1.82 -5.34 -24.06
CA PHE A 111 -2.21 -6.49 -24.87
C PHE A 111 -3.02 -6.01 -26.08
N TYR A 112 -3.00 -6.82 -27.13
CA TYR A 112 -3.71 -6.52 -28.38
C TYR A 112 -4.60 -7.69 -28.78
N LYS A 113 -5.87 -7.41 -29.08
CA LYS A 113 -6.81 -8.38 -29.65
C LYS A 113 -7.69 -7.66 -30.67
N ASN A 114 -7.74 -8.16 -31.90
CA ASN A 114 -8.53 -7.56 -32.99
C ASN A 114 -8.26 -6.06 -33.20
N ASN A 115 -6.99 -5.63 -33.18
CA ASN A 115 -6.56 -4.22 -33.22
C ASN A 115 -7.03 -3.33 -32.05
N GLU A 116 -7.70 -3.89 -31.03
CA GLU A 116 -8.00 -3.19 -29.79
C GLU A 116 -6.89 -3.38 -28.77
N GLN A 117 -6.52 -2.27 -28.13
CA GLN A 117 -5.53 -2.23 -27.08
C GLN A 117 -6.22 -2.37 -25.72
N PHE A 118 -5.75 -3.29 -24.88
CA PHE A 118 -6.23 -3.41 -23.50
C PHE A 118 -5.07 -3.63 -22.52
N SER A 119 -5.32 -3.35 -21.25
CA SER A 119 -4.38 -3.60 -20.16
C SER A 119 -5.13 -4.27 -19.01
N THR A 120 -4.39 -4.87 -18.08
CA THR A 120 -4.98 -5.33 -16.82
C THR A 120 -5.56 -4.15 -16.03
N PRO A 121 -6.59 -4.38 -15.19
CA PRO A 121 -7.26 -3.31 -14.47
C PRO A 121 -6.32 -2.62 -13.49
N ARG A 122 -6.60 -1.34 -13.21
CA ARG A 122 -5.99 -0.57 -12.11
C ARG A 122 -6.91 -0.59 -10.89
N ALA A 123 -6.35 -0.37 -9.70
CA ALA A 123 -7.19 -0.11 -8.53
C ALA A 123 -8.00 1.18 -8.70
N LYS A 124 -9.20 1.18 -8.14
CA LYS A 124 -10.14 2.29 -8.20
C LYS A 124 -10.69 2.53 -6.80
N PHE A 125 -10.68 3.79 -6.39
CA PHE A 125 -11.21 4.28 -5.12
C PHE A 125 -12.33 5.28 -5.44
N THR A 126 -13.54 5.00 -4.96
CA THR A 126 -14.71 5.84 -5.25
C THR A 126 -14.95 6.83 -4.11
N VAL A 127 -15.31 8.07 -4.46
CA VAL A 127 -15.67 9.13 -3.50
C VAL A 127 -16.92 9.88 -3.98
N ALA A 128 -17.72 10.38 -3.05
CA ALA A 128 -18.83 11.28 -3.35
C ALA A 128 -18.42 12.72 -3.06
N LYS A 129 -18.82 13.65 -3.94
CA LYS A 129 -18.46 15.06 -3.83
C LYS A 129 -18.93 15.67 -2.50
N GLY A 130 -18.07 16.50 -1.91
CA GLY A 130 -18.34 17.22 -0.66
C GLY A 130 -17.99 16.44 0.62
N ASN A 131 -17.77 15.12 0.51
CA ASN A 131 -17.41 14.29 1.66
C ASN A 131 -15.90 14.23 1.90
N ARG A 132 -15.53 13.85 3.12
CA ARG A 132 -14.15 13.68 3.58
C ARG A 132 -13.89 12.22 3.96
N TYR A 133 -12.87 11.63 3.38
CA TYR A 133 -12.56 10.20 3.49
C TYR A 133 -11.22 10.00 4.16
N ARG A 134 -11.16 9.12 5.17
CA ARG A 134 -9.89 8.64 5.74
C ARG A 134 -9.35 7.52 4.85
N PHE A 135 -8.28 7.81 4.13
CA PHE A 135 -7.50 6.81 3.42
C PHE A 135 -6.40 6.25 4.31
N ARG A 136 -6.09 4.97 4.15
CA ARG A 136 -5.03 4.26 4.87
C ARG A 136 -4.09 3.64 3.85
N VAL A 137 -2.84 4.10 3.80
CA VAL A 137 -1.82 3.59 2.88
C VAL A 137 -0.87 2.69 3.65
N ILE A 138 -0.59 1.52 3.10
CA ILE A 138 0.31 0.50 3.63
C ILE A 138 1.35 0.20 2.58
N SER A 139 2.63 0.28 2.96
CA SER A 139 3.75 -0.10 2.11
C SER A 139 4.19 -1.53 2.43
N ASN A 140 3.93 -2.47 1.53
CA ASN A 140 4.43 -3.84 1.61
C ASN A 140 5.58 -4.03 0.62
N GLY A 141 6.81 -4.18 1.12
CA GLY A 141 7.97 -4.51 0.29
C GLY A 141 9.05 -5.27 1.05
N ALA A 142 9.72 -6.22 0.39
CA ALA A 142 10.88 -6.95 0.92
C ALA A 142 12.14 -6.11 1.02
N ILE A 143 12.33 -5.20 0.07
CA ILE A 143 13.60 -4.50 -0.14
C ILE A 143 13.42 -2.99 0.00
N TYR A 144 14.54 -2.29 0.04
CA TYR A 144 14.57 -0.84 -0.04
C TYR A 144 14.10 -0.35 -1.42
N CYS A 145 12.80 -0.05 -1.52
CA CYS A 145 12.21 0.63 -2.66
C CYS A 145 11.08 1.56 -2.20
N PRO A 146 11.41 2.73 -1.62
CA PRO A 146 10.40 3.69 -1.18
C PRO A 146 9.65 4.26 -2.38
N PHE A 147 8.36 4.53 -2.21
CA PHE A 147 7.56 5.18 -3.25
C PHE A 147 7.04 6.54 -2.78
N GLN A 148 7.01 7.47 -3.71
CA GLN A 148 6.28 8.72 -3.61
C GLN A 148 4.87 8.52 -4.18
N MET A 149 3.84 8.81 -3.38
CA MET A 149 2.43 8.78 -3.76
C MET A 149 1.88 10.21 -3.87
N SER A 150 1.08 10.48 -4.89
CA SER A 150 0.27 11.71 -5.00
C SER A 150 -1.09 11.43 -5.64
N ILE A 151 -2.02 12.38 -5.53
CA ILE A 151 -3.34 12.32 -6.17
C ILE A 151 -3.52 13.59 -6.99
N ASP A 152 -3.76 13.45 -8.30
CA ASP A 152 -3.92 14.59 -9.20
C ASP A 152 -5.02 15.52 -8.67
N ASN A 153 -4.70 16.81 -8.57
CA ASN A 153 -5.56 17.89 -8.08
C ASN A 153 -6.09 17.72 -6.65
N HIS A 154 -5.54 16.83 -5.83
CA HIS A 154 -5.94 16.68 -4.43
C HIS A 154 -4.74 16.80 -3.49
N HIS A 155 -4.91 17.59 -2.44
CA HIS A 155 -3.99 17.54 -1.30
C HIS A 155 -4.42 16.42 -0.35
N MET A 156 -3.45 15.92 0.41
CA MET A 156 -3.63 14.92 1.46
C MET A 156 -3.41 15.60 2.81
N ASN A 157 -4.42 15.61 3.67
CA ASN A 157 -4.25 16.07 5.03
C ASN A 157 -3.83 14.88 5.91
N VAL A 158 -2.53 14.71 6.12
CA VAL A 158 -1.93 13.53 6.76
C VAL A 158 -2.12 13.62 8.26
N ILE A 159 -2.65 12.57 8.89
CA ILE A 159 -3.08 12.61 10.31
C ILE A 159 -2.37 11.58 11.20
N SER A 160 -1.71 10.58 10.60
CA SER A 160 -0.98 9.57 11.36
C SER A 160 0.12 8.94 10.53
N SER A 161 1.21 8.57 11.21
CA SER A 161 2.23 7.65 10.73
C SER A 161 2.17 6.43 11.62
N ASP A 162 2.10 5.26 10.99
CA ASP A 162 1.86 3.98 11.63
C ASP A 162 0.61 4.00 12.51
N THR A 163 0.80 3.90 13.83
CA THR A 163 -0.28 3.86 14.83
C THR A 163 -0.37 5.16 15.63
N THR A 164 0.50 6.13 15.31
CA THR A 164 0.64 7.37 16.07
C THR A 164 0.00 8.52 15.29
N ALA A 165 -1.04 9.10 15.87
CA ALA A 165 -1.65 10.32 15.35
C ALA A 165 -0.78 11.55 15.66
N PHE A 166 -0.82 12.54 14.77
CA PHE A 166 -0.12 13.82 14.94
C PHE A 166 -0.97 14.97 14.40
N GLU A 167 -0.54 16.20 14.67
CA GLU A 167 -1.22 17.41 14.18
C GLU A 167 -1.28 17.39 12.63
N PRO A 168 -2.48 17.50 12.03
CA PRO A 168 -2.63 17.27 10.60
C PRO A 168 -1.68 18.12 9.73
N VAL A 169 -1.00 17.46 8.79
CA VAL A 169 -0.05 18.09 7.87
C VAL A 169 -0.59 18.01 6.45
N LEU A 170 -0.79 19.16 5.82
CA LEU A 170 -1.18 19.22 4.41
C LEU A 170 0.02 18.88 3.51
N ALA A 171 -0.13 17.88 2.66
CA ALA A 171 0.91 17.41 1.76
C ALA A 171 0.38 17.21 0.34
N GLU A 172 1.20 17.53 -0.67
CA GLU A 172 0.94 17.23 -2.08
C GLU A 172 1.33 15.79 -2.44
N SER A 173 2.30 15.24 -1.70
CA SER A 173 2.77 13.87 -1.89
C SER A 173 3.26 13.28 -0.57
N LEU A 174 3.23 11.95 -0.49
CA LEU A 174 3.72 11.16 0.63
C LEU A 174 4.85 10.25 0.15
N ILE A 175 5.94 10.14 0.89
CA ILE A 175 6.96 9.12 0.65
C ILE A 175 6.81 8.04 1.71
N LEU A 176 6.71 6.79 1.29
CA LEU A 176 6.60 5.62 2.18
C LEU A 176 7.73 4.64 1.90
N ASN A 177 8.38 4.18 2.97
CA ASN A 177 9.31 3.07 2.98
C ASN A 177 8.59 1.75 3.26
N ALA A 178 9.26 0.63 3.02
CA ALA A 178 8.73 -0.69 3.32
C ALA A 178 8.33 -0.81 4.80
N GLY A 179 7.12 -1.30 5.06
CA GLY A 179 6.56 -1.48 6.40
C GLY A 179 5.86 -0.24 6.97
N GLU A 180 6.05 0.95 6.40
CA GLU A 180 5.39 2.17 6.89
C GLU A 180 3.91 2.22 6.51
N ARG A 181 3.11 2.84 7.37
CA ARG A 181 1.71 3.16 7.10
C ARG A 181 1.47 4.65 7.31
N PHE A 182 0.60 5.23 6.49
CA PHE A 182 0.10 6.58 6.72
C PHE A 182 -1.42 6.59 6.62
N SER A 183 -2.06 7.43 7.43
CA SER A 183 -3.46 7.80 7.19
C SER A 183 -3.53 9.26 6.78
N PHE A 184 -4.34 9.56 5.78
CA PHE A 184 -4.64 10.94 5.38
C PHE A 184 -6.13 11.11 5.14
N ILE A 185 -6.59 12.35 5.26
CA ILE A 185 -7.94 12.75 4.88
C ILE A 185 -7.90 13.33 3.48
N LEU A 186 -8.76 12.79 2.62
CA LEU A 186 -9.06 13.33 1.31
C LEU A 186 -10.41 14.04 1.36
N GLU A 187 -10.42 15.31 0.98
CA GLU A 187 -11.65 16.09 0.81
C GLU A 187 -12.06 16.08 -0.66
N ALA A 188 -13.21 15.48 -0.98
CA ALA A 188 -13.70 15.32 -2.35
C ALA A 188 -14.33 16.62 -2.87
N LYS A 189 -13.52 17.68 -3.00
CA LYS A 189 -13.97 19.04 -3.37
C LYS A 189 -13.77 19.37 -4.86
N GLN A 190 -13.06 18.53 -5.60
CA GLN A 190 -12.75 18.79 -7.00
C GLN A 190 -13.97 18.59 -7.91
N THR A 191 -13.83 18.98 -9.17
CA THR A 191 -14.81 18.67 -10.22
C THR A 191 -14.99 17.16 -10.31
N GLU A 192 -16.23 16.70 -10.51
CA GLU A 192 -16.48 15.27 -10.57
C GLU A 192 -15.82 14.67 -11.82
N GLY A 193 -15.15 13.53 -11.65
CA GLY A 193 -14.33 12.90 -12.67
C GLY A 193 -13.44 11.82 -12.06
N CYS A 194 -12.57 11.24 -12.88
CA CYS A 194 -11.52 10.34 -12.42
C CYS A 194 -10.17 11.04 -12.44
N TYR A 195 -9.42 10.88 -11.35
CA TYR A 195 -8.10 11.46 -11.12
C TYR A 195 -7.08 10.35 -10.94
N TRP A 196 -5.86 10.57 -11.44
CA TRP A 196 -4.79 9.63 -11.22
C TRP A 196 -4.30 9.69 -9.78
N ILE A 197 -4.20 8.52 -9.16
CA ILE A 197 -3.33 8.30 -8.01
C ILE A 197 -2.00 7.78 -8.57
N ARG A 198 -0.92 8.51 -8.33
CA ARG A 198 0.39 8.23 -8.93
C ARG A 198 1.32 7.66 -7.86
N PHE A 199 2.01 6.58 -8.21
CA PHE A 199 3.05 5.98 -7.41
C PHE A 199 4.34 6.00 -8.21
N ARG A 200 5.39 6.58 -7.65
CA ARG A 200 6.71 6.65 -8.27
C ARG A 200 7.74 6.09 -7.30
N GLY A 201 8.47 5.07 -7.72
CA GLY A 201 9.62 4.57 -6.99
C GLY A 201 10.68 5.66 -6.86
N THR A 202 11.27 5.75 -5.68
CA THR A 202 12.33 6.67 -5.30
C THR A 202 13.51 5.87 -4.73
N GLY A 203 14.70 6.47 -4.67
CA GLY A 203 15.88 5.72 -4.22
C GLY A 203 16.26 4.58 -5.18
N ASP A 204 16.60 3.41 -4.63
CA ASP A 204 17.15 2.27 -5.37
C ASP A 204 16.05 1.32 -5.88
N CYS A 205 14.92 1.88 -6.33
CA CYS A 205 13.79 1.15 -6.89
C CYS A 205 14.00 0.62 -8.32
N GLY A 206 15.05 1.05 -9.02
CA GLY A 206 15.24 0.74 -10.43
C GLY A 206 16.60 1.19 -10.96
N PRO A 207 17.00 0.73 -12.16
CA PRO A 207 18.28 1.12 -12.77
C PRO A 207 18.38 2.64 -13.00
N LYS A 208 17.22 3.30 -13.14
CA LYS A 208 17.07 4.74 -12.94
C LYS A 208 16.18 4.92 -11.73
N LYS A 209 16.51 5.85 -10.83
CA LYS A 209 15.78 6.18 -9.58
C LYS A 209 14.30 6.59 -9.74
N SER A 210 13.75 6.49 -10.95
CA SER A 210 12.38 6.86 -11.32
C SER A 210 11.74 5.92 -12.35
N SER A 211 12.37 4.79 -12.68
CA SER A 211 11.84 3.90 -13.73
C SER A 211 10.60 3.14 -13.27
N VAL A 212 10.50 2.82 -11.98
CA VAL A 212 9.35 2.12 -11.41
C VAL A 212 8.26 3.12 -11.09
N HIS A 213 7.09 2.92 -11.68
CA HIS A 213 5.90 3.71 -11.43
C HIS A 213 4.65 2.86 -11.64
N SER A 214 3.54 3.27 -11.04
CA SER A 214 2.23 2.64 -11.18
C SER A 214 1.13 3.65 -10.92
N GLU A 215 -0.06 3.39 -11.43
CA GLU A 215 -1.22 4.25 -11.22
C GLU A 215 -2.44 3.49 -10.72
N ALA A 216 -3.25 4.21 -9.96
CA ALA A 216 -4.62 3.85 -9.60
C ALA A 216 -5.55 5.03 -9.89
N TYR A 217 -6.85 4.83 -9.71
CA TYR A 217 -7.87 5.86 -9.93
C TYR A 217 -8.52 6.29 -8.62
N LEU A 218 -8.70 7.59 -8.46
CA LEU A 218 -9.70 8.18 -7.57
C LEU A 218 -10.85 8.67 -8.44
N CYS A 219 -12.02 8.06 -8.35
CA CYS A 219 -13.17 8.45 -9.16
C CYS A 219 -14.31 8.97 -8.30
N TYR A 220 -14.93 10.05 -8.75
CA TYR A 220 -16.18 10.50 -8.18
C TYR A 220 -17.31 9.52 -8.58
N GLU A 221 -18.34 9.39 -7.75
CA GLU A 221 -19.50 8.54 -8.05
C GLU A 221 -20.10 8.86 -9.43
N GLY A 222 -20.41 7.81 -10.21
CA GLY A 222 -20.92 7.95 -11.58
C GLY A 222 -19.86 8.08 -12.68
N PHE A 223 -18.56 8.02 -12.34
CA PHE A 223 -17.47 8.04 -13.31
C PHE A 223 -16.68 6.71 -13.30
N ASP A 224 -16.22 6.28 -14.47
CA ASP A 224 -15.44 5.06 -14.73
C ASP A 224 -14.20 5.34 -15.59
#